data_AF-A0A7J5UVQ9-F1
#
_entry.id   AF-A0A7J5UVQ9-F1
#
_cell.length_a   1.000
_cell.length_b   1.000
_cell.length_c   1.000
_cell.angle_alpha   90.00
_cell.angle_beta   90.00
_cell.angle_gamma   90.00
#
_symmetry.space_group_name_H-M   'P 1'
#
loop_
_entity.id
_entity.type
_entity.pdbx_description
1 polymer ?
#
loop_
_entity_poly.entity_id
_entity_poly.type
_entity_poly.pdbx_seq_one_letter_code
_entity_poly.pdbx_strand_id
1 'polypeptide(L)'
;MISPIQPKKDRMLKWFKKYHKWPGLIFALFILLFSVSGIIMNHRSLFSSFDVSRIWLPGNYAYNNWNMAAVKSSVKLPDDSLLVYGNIGIWKTDSSFSSFMDFNKGFPNGIDNRKIYSLLHTHNNRLMAGTLFGLFEYDNGWNKVNIPVKEERIVKIIQKNDSLLVMTRSNLLIADLNDKKLNFSKIDIHAGEDSGNKVGLFRTIWVIHSGEIYGIAGKLLVDLVGLIFIFITLSGIFYWLVPHLLKRVKESSKSGIKKLNRFSLKWHNRLGYWSVLILLLTSITGMFLRPPFLISIANAEVSKINYSKLDDPNTWDDKFRDLIYDEVLKRYIVGTSDGIYYSDDEFGSVLRKYSVQPPVSVMGINVFEKLATGGYLVGSFSGLYQWIPEERIIMDYFTKLPYDVSSQDGSPFGAISVSGFIGNPDGNQFLFDYTDGAIGLGKSGMFPQMPVEIIKKSPISLWNTSQEIHTGRIWDFLLGPFYILIVPLTGLASVLILVTGFFAWWIPYRRKTKNKKSKTITASQPKLP
;
A
#
# COMPACT_ATOMS: atom_id res chain seq x y z
N MET A 1 15.24 -35.08 -54.41
CA MET A 1 16.21 -35.43 -53.35
C MET A 1 15.88 -34.64 -52.08
N ILE A 2 15.62 -35.39 -51.01
CA ILE A 2 15.64 -35.04 -49.57
C ILE A 2 15.02 -33.69 -49.14
N SER A 3 13.78 -33.75 -48.66
CA SER A 3 13.30 -32.95 -47.53
C SER A 3 12.77 -33.95 -46.49
N PRO A 4 12.91 -33.79 -45.16
CA PRO A 4 12.84 -32.50 -44.47
C PRO A 4 13.72 -32.34 -43.21
N ILE A 5 14.39 -31.20 -43.09
CA ILE A 5 14.84 -30.68 -41.79
C ILE A 5 13.61 -30.06 -41.08
N GLN A 6 12.67 -30.86 -40.57
CA GLN A 6 11.53 -30.38 -39.76
C GLN A 6 11.19 -31.07 -38.40
N PRO A 7 11.89 -32.10 -37.88
CA PRO A 7 11.46 -32.74 -36.62
C PRO A 7 11.71 -31.86 -35.35
N LYS A 8 12.85 -31.14 -35.28
CA LYS A 8 13.19 -30.30 -34.11
C LYS A 8 12.22 -29.13 -33.89
N LYS A 9 11.74 -28.51 -34.97
CA LYS A 9 10.88 -27.30 -34.90
C LYS A 9 9.44 -27.61 -34.49
N ASP A 10 8.94 -28.82 -34.74
CA ASP A 10 7.62 -29.24 -34.27
C ASP A 10 7.65 -29.70 -32.80
N ARG A 11 8.79 -30.24 -32.33
CA ARG A 11 9.03 -30.48 -30.89
C ARG A 11 9.00 -29.17 -30.09
N MET A 12 9.62 -28.11 -30.62
CA MET A 12 9.63 -26.79 -29.98
C MET A 12 8.22 -26.15 -29.90
N LEU A 13 7.42 -26.23 -30.97
CA LEU A 13 6.04 -25.73 -30.95
C LEU A 13 5.16 -26.50 -29.94
N LYS A 14 5.32 -27.83 -29.86
CA LYS A 14 4.64 -28.66 -28.84
C LYS A 14 5.04 -28.23 -27.43
N TRP A 15 6.32 -27.92 -27.21
CA TRP A 15 6.83 -27.42 -25.93
C TRP A 15 6.16 -26.10 -25.56
N PHE A 16 6.18 -25.08 -26.43
CA PHE A 16 5.54 -23.79 -26.15
C PHE A 16 4.06 -23.92 -25.82
N LYS A 17 3.31 -24.73 -26.58
CA LYS A 17 1.89 -24.98 -26.29
C LYS A 17 1.68 -25.67 -24.93
N LYS A 18 2.54 -26.61 -24.55
CA LYS A 18 2.46 -27.32 -23.27
C LYS A 18 2.68 -26.36 -22.09
N TYR A 19 3.74 -25.56 -22.15
CA TYR A 19 4.13 -24.63 -21.08
C TYR A 19 3.36 -23.31 -21.07
N HIS A 20 2.63 -23.00 -22.14
CA HIS A 20 1.59 -21.97 -22.09
C HIS A 20 0.32 -22.51 -21.42
N LYS A 21 -0.15 -23.70 -21.83
CA LYS A 21 -1.42 -24.28 -21.38
C LYS A 21 -1.42 -24.62 -19.89
N TRP A 22 -0.48 -25.44 -19.43
CA TRP A 22 -0.57 -26.04 -18.09
C TRP A 22 -0.27 -25.04 -16.98
N PRO A 23 0.85 -24.29 -17.01
CA PRO A 23 1.04 -23.17 -16.09
C PRO A 23 -0.09 -22.16 -16.15
N GLY A 24 -0.60 -21.84 -17.34
CA GLY A 24 -1.75 -20.93 -17.51
C GLY A 24 -3.00 -21.38 -16.76
N LEU A 25 -3.31 -22.68 -16.75
CA LEU A 25 -4.44 -23.22 -16.00
C LEU A 25 -4.17 -23.28 -14.49
N ILE A 26 -2.96 -23.65 -14.07
CA ILE A 26 -2.58 -23.77 -12.65
C ILE A 26 -2.61 -22.40 -11.97
N PHE A 27 -2.04 -21.37 -12.60
CA PHE A 27 -1.94 -20.03 -12.04
C PHE A 27 -3.11 -19.11 -12.39
N ALA A 28 -4.11 -19.60 -13.13
CA ALA A 28 -5.26 -18.81 -13.56
C ALA A 28 -5.97 -18.11 -12.39
N LEU A 29 -6.20 -18.83 -11.28
CA LEU A 29 -6.85 -18.27 -10.10
C LEU A 29 -6.06 -17.09 -9.53
N PHE A 30 -4.74 -17.24 -9.36
CA PHE A 30 -3.88 -16.18 -8.82
C PHE A 30 -3.80 -14.97 -9.76
N ILE A 31 -3.68 -15.19 -11.08
CA ILE A 31 -3.67 -14.10 -12.05
C ILE A 31 -4.98 -13.31 -12.00
N LEU A 32 -6.13 -14.01 -11.90
CA LEU A 32 -7.44 -13.36 -11.77
C LEU A 32 -7.55 -12.56 -10.47
N LEU A 33 -7.18 -13.18 -9.34
CA LEU A 33 -7.21 -12.53 -8.03
C LEU A 33 -6.32 -11.28 -8.02
N PHE A 34 -5.09 -11.37 -8.50
CA PHE A 34 -4.15 -10.24 -8.56
C PHE A 34 -4.62 -9.13 -9.50
N SER A 35 -5.24 -9.48 -10.64
CA SER A 35 -5.76 -8.50 -11.58
C SER A 35 -6.94 -7.72 -11.00
N VAL A 36 -7.90 -8.42 -10.38
CA VAL A 36 -9.07 -7.79 -9.75
C VAL A 36 -8.64 -6.95 -8.54
N SER A 37 -7.81 -7.51 -7.67
CA SER A 37 -7.36 -6.82 -6.47
C SER A 37 -6.48 -5.61 -6.80
N GLY A 38 -5.65 -5.68 -7.86
CA GLY A 38 -4.84 -4.56 -8.34
C GLY A 38 -5.69 -3.37 -8.81
N ILE A 39 -6.75 -3.63 -9.57
CA ILE A 39 -7.70 -2.59 -10.02
C ILE A 39 -8.37 -1.93 -8.80
N ILE A 40 -8.85 -2.72 -7.83
CA ILE A 40 -9.45 -2.18 -6.60
C ILE A 40 -8.43 -1.32 -5.84
N MET A 41 -7.17 -1.77 -5.76
CA MET A 41 -6.11 -1.06 -5.06
C MET A 41 -5.77 0.30 -5.70
N ASN A 42 -5.85 0.43 -7.02
CA ASN A 42 -5.59 1.69 -7.72
C ASN A 42 -6.62 2.79 -7.39
N HIS A 43 -7.84 2.40 -7.00
CA HIS A 43 -9.00 3.28 -6.78
C HIS A 43 -9.51 3.25 -5.33
N ARG A 44 -8.62 3.41 -4.36
CA ARG A 44 -8.96 3.36 -2.91
C ARG A 44 -10.13 4.24 -2.51
N SER A 45 -10.20 5.49 -2.99
CA SER A 45 -11.26 6.43 -2.66
C SER A 45 -12.63 5.97 -3.17
N LEU A 46 -12.68 5.41 -4.38
CA LEU A 46 -13.90 4.87 -5.00
C LEU A 46 -14.48 3.69 -4.22
N PHE A 47 -13.61 2.84 -3.69
CA PHE A 47 -14.01 1.65 -2.92
C PHE A 47 -14.02 1.87 -1.41
N SER A 48 -13.83 3.11 -0.94
CA SER A 48 -13.66 3.44 0.49
C SER A 48 -14.89 3.11 1.35
N SER A 49 -16.08 3.08 0.73
CA SER A 49 -17.35 2.76 1.40
C SER A 49 -17.64 1.27 1.52
N PHE A 50 -16.81 0.41 0.91
CA PHE A 50 -17.01 -1.04 0.92
C PHE A 50 -16.07 -1.71 1.91
N ASP A 51 -16.66 -2.53 2.77
CA ASP A 51 -15.95 -3.31 3.76
C ASP A 51 -16.22 -4.81 3.56
N VAL A 52 -15.31 -5.63 4.08
CA VAL A 52 -15.43 -7.08 4.16
C VAL A 52 -15.50 -7.46 5.63
N SER A 53 -16.54 -8.22 6.00
CA SER A 53 -16.64 -8.75 7.35
C SER A 53 -15.50 -9.73 7.61
N ARG A 54 -14.82 -9.55 8.76
CA ARG A 54 -13.71 -10.41 9.20
C ARG A 54 -14.11 -11.87 9.40
N ILE A 55 -15.41 -12.16 9.52
CA ILE A 55 -15.96 -13.53 9.60
C ILE A 55 -15.70 -14.32 8.30
N TRP A 56 -15.62 -13.65 7.16
CA TRP A 56 -15.32 -14.28 5.87
C TRP A 56 -13.82 -14.47 5.63
N LEU A 57 -12.98 -14.06 6.57
CA LEU A 57 -11.53 -14.11 6.46
C LEU A 57 -10.93 -15.15 7.42
N PRO A 58 -9.70 -15.62 7.14
CA PRO A 58 -9.01 -16.52 8.06
C PRO A 58 -8.88 -15.93 9.48
N GLY A 59 -8.78 -16.80 10.49
CA GLY A 59 -8.87 -16.40 11.91
C GLY A 59 -7.80 -15.39 12.37
N ASN A 60 -6.65 -15.32 11.70
CA ASN A 60 -5.61 -14.32 11.97
C ASN A 60 -6.01 -12.88 11.57
N TYR A 61 -7.14 -12.70 10.87
CA TYR A 61 -7.76 -11.40 10.62
C TYR A 61 -8.85 -11.03 11.64
N ALA A 62 -9.14 -11.87 12.64
CA ALA A 62 -10.00 -11.48 13.76
C ALA A 62 -9.19 -10.60 14.74
N TYR A 63 -9.85 -9.60 15.33
CA TYR A 63 -9.21 -8.81 16.38
C TYR A 63 -8.97 -9.68 17.61
N ASN A 64 -7.76 -9.64 18.13
CA ASN A 64 -7.38 -10.20 19.42
C ASN A 64 -6.60 -9.14 20.18
N ASN A 65 -7.00 -8.86 21.42
CA ASN A 65 -6.32 -7.90 22.30
C ASN A 65 -6.03 -6.52 21.66
N TRP A 66 -6.92 -5.95 20.83
CA TRP A 66 -6.69 -4.66 20.15
C TRP A 66 -5.50 -4.63 19.16
N ASN A 67 -5.13 -5.78 18.59
CA ASN A 67 -4.11 -5.88 17.55
C ASN A 67 -4.51 -5.20 16.21
N MET A 68 -3.69 -5.35 15.17
CA MET A 68 -3.85 -4.77 13.83
C MET A 68 -3.98 -3.24 13.82
N ALA A 69 -3.23 -2.58 14.71
CA ALA A 69 -3.27 -1.13 14.90
C ALA A 69 -4.70 -0.62 15.15
N ALA A 70 -5.49 -1.35 15.95
CA ALA A 70 -6.84 -0.93 16.29
C ALA A 70 -6.80 0.46 16.94
N VAL A 71 -5.87 0.65 17.87
CA VAL A 71 -5.62 1.91 18.58
C VAL A 71 -4.26 2.47 18.19
N LYS A 72 -4.24 3.77 17.88
CA LYS A 72 -3.02 4.55 17.68
C LYS A 72 -2.68 5.37 18.92
N SER A 73 -3.64 6.13 19.46
CA SER A 73 -3.46 6.95 20.66
C SER A 73 -4.83 7.37 21.23
N SER A 74 -4.82 8.27 22.22
CA SER A 74 -6.02 8.85 22.84
C SER A 74 -5.88 10.34 23.10
N VAL A 75 -7.00 11.07 23.07
CA VAL A 75 -7.08 12.48 23.48
C VAL A 75 -8.01 12.61 24.68
N LYS A 76 -7.62 13.38 25.69
CA LYS A 76 -8.45 13.70 26.85
C LYS A 76 -9.39 14.87 26.56
N LEU A 77 -10.64 14.76 26.97
CA LEU A 77 -11.66 15.79 26.88
C LEU A 77 -11.84 16.54 28.23
N PRO A 78 -12.46 17.73 28.23
CA PRO A 78 -12.68 18.52 29.45
C PRO A 78 -13.58 17.84 30.50
N ASP A 79 -14.43 16.90 30.10
CA ASP A 79 -15.31 16.12 30.98
C ASP A 79 -14.62 14.88 31.59
N ASP A 80 -13.27 14.85 31.59
CA ASP A 80 -12.40 13.75 32.02
C ASP A 80 -12.58 12.42 31.26
N SER A 81 -13.36 12.43 30.18
CA SER A 81 -13.42 11.31 29.25
C SER A 81 -12.25 11.30 28.28
N LEU A 82 -12.02 10.16 27.65
CA LEU A 82 -10.99 9.93 26.66
C LEU A 82 -11.63 9.56 25.32
N LEU A 83 -11.04 10.06 24.23
CA LEU A 83 -11.31 9.58 22.88
C LEU A 83 -10.14 8.71 22.43
N VAL A 84 -10.38 7.39 22.36
CA VAL A 84 -9.43 6.43 21.79
C VAL A 84 -9.64 6.39 20.29
N TYR A 85 -8.55 6.45 19.52
CA TYR A 85 -8.64 6.49 18.06
C TYR A 85 -7.56 5.65 17.38
N GLY A 86 -7.83 5.22 16.15
CA GLY A 86 -6.90 4.46 15.32
C GLY A 86 -7.56 3.96 14.04
N ASN A 87 -7.30 2.70 13.66
CA ASN A 87 -7.94 2.10 12.49
C ASN A 87 -9.43 1.77 12.68
N ILE A 88 -9.91 1.74 13.92
CA ILE A 88 -11.30 1.39 14.28
C ILE A 88 -12.24 2.60 14.37
N GLY A 89 -11.80 3.79 13.94
CA GLY A 89 -12.52 5.03 14.21
C GLY A 89 -12.18 5.64 15.55
N ILE A 90 -13.15 6.38 16.08
CA ILE A 90 -13.06 7.08 17.37
C ILE A 90 -14.09 6.49 18.32
N TRP A 91 -13.64 6.18 19.53
CA TRP A 91 -14.47 5.64 20.59
C TRP A 91 -14.27 6.46 21.86
N LYS A 92 -15.37 6.93 22.44
CA LYS A 92 -15.37 7.66 23.71
C LYS A 92 -15.38 6.67 24.87
N THR A 93 -14.52 6.87 25.86
CA THR A 93 -14.39 6.03 27.05
C THR A 93 -14.10 6.87 28.29
N ASP A 94 -14.31 6.30 29.47
CA ASP A 94 -13.79 6.85 30.73
C ASP A 94 -12.28 6.59 30.88
N SER A 95 -11.65 7.26 31.87
CA SER A 95 -10.23 7.13 32.19
C SER A 95 -9.79 5.73 32.66
N SER A 96 -10.74 4.86 33.03
CA SER A 96 -10.48 3.46 33.42
C SER A 96 -10.72 2.45 32.29
N PHE A 97 -11.09 2.92 31.09
CA PHE A 97 -11.42 2.09 29.94
C PHE A 97 -12.59 1.10 30.20
N SER A 98 -13.53 1.47 31.08
CA SER A 98 -14.60 0.56 31.52
C SER A 98 -15.78 0.47 30.54
N SER A 99 -16.05 1.55 29.80
CA SER A 99 -17.16 1.63 28.85
C SER A 99 -16.74 2.35 27.57
N PHE A 100 -17.21 1.87 26.42
CA PHE A 100 -16.89 2.46 25.12
C PHE A 100 -18.18 2.84 24.38
N MET A 101 -18.20 4.06 23.84
CA MET A 101 -19.29 4.59 23.04
C MET A 101 -18.79 5.01 21.66
N ASP A 102 -19.59 4.72 20.63
CA ASP A 102 -19.27 5.08 19.24
C ASP A 102 -19.22 6.61 19.07
N PHE A 103 -18.10 7.12 18.55
CA PHE A 103 -17.90 8.56 18.31
C PHE A 103 -17.61 8.85 16.82
N ASN A 104 -18.16 8.04 15.91
CA ASN A 104 -17.89 8.12 14.47
C ASN A 104 -18.97 8.85 13.65
N LYS A 105 -20.04 9.33 14.30
CA LYS A 105 -21.15 10.02 13.63
C LYS A 105 -20.61 11.19 12.80
N GLY A 106 -20.97 11.25 11.51
CA GLY A 106 -20.55 12.29 10.56
C GLY A 106 -19.50 11.81 9.55
N PHE A 107 -18.68 10.81 9.87
CA PHE A 107 -17.80 10.21 8.87
C PHE A 107 -18.60 9.45 7.80
N PRO A 108 -18.13 9.44 6.54
CA PRO A 108 -18.69 8.57 5.51
C PRO A 108 -18.67 7.09 5.92
N ASN A 109 -19.48 6.29 5.22
CA ASN A 109 -19.51 4.84 5.42
C ASN A 109 -18.19 4.19 5.01
N GLY A 110 -17.87 3.03 5.59
CA GLY A 110 -16.64 2.28 5.32
C GLY A 110 -15.52 2.55 6.31
N ILE A 111 -14.77 1.52 6.71
CA ILE A 111 -13.74 1.66 7.76
C ILE A 111 -12.57 2.55 7.30
N ASP A 112 -12.26 2.59 6.01
CA ASP A 112 -11.21 3.47 5.46
C ASP A 112 -11.53 4.96 5.68
N ASN A 113 -12.82 5.34 5.67
CA ASN A 113 -13.27 6.70 5.97
C ASN A 113 -13.21 7.07 7.45
N ARG A 114 -12.94 6.09 8.32
CA ARG A 114 -12.85 6.24 9.77
C ARG A 114 -11.45 5.90 10.30
N LYS A 115 -10.44 5.79 9.43
CA LYS A 115 -9.04 5.63 9.87
C LYS A 115 -8.49 6.97 10.34
N ILE A 116 -8.20 7.06 11.62
CA ILE A 116 -7.74 8.29 12.28
C ILE A 116 -6.24 8.20 12.54
N TYR A 117 -5.48 9.17 12.03
CA TYR A 117 -4.03 9.25 12.23
C TYR A 117 -3.64 10.24 13.32
N SER A 118 -4.45 11.29 13.50
CA SER A 118 -4.23 12.33 14.51
C SER A 118 -5.57 12.83 15.00
N LEU A 119 -5.69 13.06 16.29
CA LEU A 119 -6.84 13.69 16.91
C LEU A 119 -6.30 14.82 17.79
N LEU A 120 -6.92 15.99 17.76
CA LEU A 120 -6.49 17.15 18.54
C LEU A 120 -7.71 17.83 19.16
N HIS A 121 -7.71 17.96 20.48
CA HIS A 121 -8.59 18.86 21.21
C HIS A 121 -7.81 20.15 21.49
N THR A 122 -8.24 21.25 20.88
CA THR A 122 -7.54 22.54 20.96
C THR A 122 -7.90 23.31 22.23
N HIS A 123 -7.09 24.31 22.59
CA HIS A 123 -7.37 25.18 23.74
C HIS A 123 -8.68 25.98 23.62
N ASN A 124 -9.16 26.22 22.40
CA ASN A 124 -10.46 26.87 22.15
C ASN A 124 -11.63 25.87 21.99
N ASN A 125 -11.50 24.66 22.57
CA ASN A 125 -12.50 23.59 22.60
C ASN A 125 -12.98 23.13 21.21
N ARG A 126 -12.13 23.21 20.19
CA ARG A 126 -12.39 22.60 18.89
C ARG A 126 -11.78 21.21 18.87
N LEU A 127 -12.49 20.27 18.27
CA LEU A 127 -12.04 18.88 18.16
C LEU A 127 -11.82 18.53 16.69
N MET A 128 -10.55 18.29 16.34
CA MET A 128 -10.10 18.10 14.97
C MET A 128 -9.59 16.67 14.77
N ALA A 129 -10.00 16.01 13.68
CA ALA A 129 -9.55 14.68 13.30
C ALA A 129 -8.86 14.69 11.94
N GLY A 130 -7.64 14.17 11.93
CA GLY A 130 -6.85 13.91 10.72
C GLY A 130 -7.05 12.48 10.28
N THR A 131 -7.61 12.30 9.08
CA THR A 131 -8.01 10.99 8.57
C THR A 131 -7.31 10.63 7.27
N LEU A 132 -7.57 9.42 6.77
CA LEU A 132 -7.12 8.99 5.44
C LEU A 132 -7.60 9.88 4.29
N PHE A 133 -8.78 10.50 4.41
CA PHE A 133 -9.45 11.23 3.32
C PHE A 133 -9.82 12.67 3.68
N GLY A 134 -9.08 13.28 4.60
CA GLY A 134 -9.24 14.70 4.92
C GLY A 134 -9.15 15.03 6.39
N LEU A 135 -9.25 16.34 6.61
CA LEU A 135 -9.43 16.96 7.91
C LEU A 135 -10.92 17.03 8.25
N PHE A 136 -11.27 16.76 9.49
CA PHE A 136 -12.63 16.86 9.99
C PHE A 136 -12.66 17.65 11.29
N GLU A 137 -13.74 18.38 11.52
CA GLU A 137 -14.04 19.08 12.76
C GLU A 137 -15.34 18.53 13.34
N TYR A 138 -15.38 18.33 14.66
CA TYR A 138 -16.57 17.84 15.33
C TYR A 138 -17.52 18.99 15.72
N ASP A 139 -18.73 18.97 15.17
CA ASP A 139 -19.88 19.78 15.59
C ASP A 139 -21.15 18.92 15.49
N ASN A 140 -21.56 18.32 16.61
CA ASN A 140 -22.67 17.35 16.70
C ASN A 140 -22.54 16.13 15.76
N GLY A 141 -21.32 15.92 15.27
CA GLY A 141 -20.91 14.98 14.22
C GLY A 141 -19.66 15.51 13.50
N TRP A 142 -18.90 14.63 12.88
CA TRP A 142 -17.70 14.99 12.12
C TRP A 142 -18.07 15.61 10.77
N ASN A 143 -17.62 16.85 10.54
CA ASN A 143 -17.82 17.58 9.31
C ASN A 143 -16.48 17.77 8.59
N LYS A 144 -16.44 17.49 7.29
CA LYS A 144 -15.21 17.61 6.50
C LYS A 144 -14.82 19.08 6.34
N VAL A 145 -13.56 19.41 6.59
CA VAL A 145 -12.98 20.74 6.41
C VAL A 145 -12.24 20.78 5.09
N ASN A 146 -12.51 21.79 4.28
CA ASN A 146 -11.86 21.97 2.99
C ASN A 146 -10.45 22.54 3.18
N ILE A 147 -9.48 21.92 2.52
CA ILE A 147 -8.06 22.31 2.56
C ILE A 147 -7.54 22.54 1.13
N PRO A 148 -6.58 23.46 0.91
CA PRO A 148 -6.14 23.88 -0.43
C PRO A 148 -5.13 22.91 -1.06
N VAL A 149 -5.36 21.59 -0.97
CA VAL A 149 -4.44 20.55 -1.47
C VAL A 149 -5.22 19.43 -2.16
N LYS A 150 -4.58 18.78 -3.14
CA LYS A 150 -5.17 17.62 -3.86
C LYS A 150 -5.06 16.32 -3.06
N GLU A 151 -3.98 16.19 -2.30
CA GLU A 151 -3.69 15.05 -1.43
C GLU A 151 -4.16 15.43 -0.02
N GLU A 152 -5.19 14.75 0.46
CA GLU A 152 -5.91 15.15 1.68
C GLU A 152 -5.66 14.21 2.88
N ARG A 153 -4.77 13.21 2.76
CA ARG A 153 -4.43 12.34 3.89
C ARG A 153 -3.68 13.14 4.94
N ILE A 154 -4.31 13.32 6.09
CA ILE A 154 -3.71 14.02 7.21
C ILE A 154 -2.92 13.01 8.03
N VAL A 155 -1.65 13.32 8.31
CA VAL A 155 -0.79 12.46 9.14
C VAL A 155 -0.63 13.00 10.56
N LYS A 156 -0.68 14.33 10.73
CA LYS A 156 -0.56 14.99 12.03
C LYS A 156 -1.29 16.32 12.06
N ILE A 157 -1.84 16.65 13.22
CA ILE A 157 -2.43 17.95 13.56
C ILE A 157 -1.79 18.38 14.87
N ILE A 158 -1.25 19.60 14.92
CA ILE A 158 -0.75 20.20 16.16
C ILE A 158 -1.29 21.62 16.31
N GLN A 159 -1.37 22.09 17.54
CA GLN A 159 -1.62 23.49 17.85
C GLN A 159 -0.32 24.12 18.35
N LYS A 160 0.00 25.31 17.86
CA LYS A 160 1.03 26.20 18.39
C LYS A 160 0.42 27.57 18.60
N ASN A 161 0.29 28.01 19.85
CA ASN A 161 -0.44 29.23 20.21
C ASN A 161 -1.85 29.25 19.58
N ASP A 162 -2.18 30.32 18.85
CA ASP A 162 -3.45 30.47 18.13
C ASP A 162 -3.42 29.87 16.72
N SER A 163 -2.33 29.19 16.32
CA SER A 163 -2.20 28.58 15.01
C SER A 163 -2.46 27.07 15.06
N LEU A 164 -3.28 26.60 14.12
CA LEU A 164 -3.47 25.19 13.82
C LEU A 164 -2.54 24.80 12.67
N LEU A 165 -1.67 23.83 12.90
CA LEU A 165 -0.86 23.24 11.84
C LEU A 165 -1.40 21.86 11.45
N VAL A 166 -1.58 21.65 10.16
CA VAL A 166 -2.12 20.41 9.59
C VAL A 166 -1.14 19.87 8.57
N MET A 167 -0.56 18.70 8.85
CA MET A 167 0.40 18.05 7.98
C MET A 167 -0.28 16.96 7.16
N THR A 168 -0.18 17.06 5.84
CA THR A 168 -0.51 15.99 4.91
C THR A 168 0.73 15.16 4.57
N ARG A 169 0.65 14.22 3.63
CA ARG A 169 1.82 13.44 3.19
C ARG A 169 2.83 14.27 2.41
N SER A 170 2.41 15.41 1.85
CA SER A 170 3.23 16.23 0.97
C SER A 170 3.27 17.71 1.36
N ASN A 171 2.35 18.21 2.18
CA ASN A 171 2.27 19.63 2.50
C ASN A 171 2.09 19.86 4.00
N LEU A 172 2.53 21.03 4.48
CA LEU A 172 2.17 21.56 5.78
C LEU A 172 1.28 22.79 5.58
N LEU A 173 0.15 22.80 6.29
CA LEU A 173 -0.84 23.86 6.23
C LEU A 173 -0.93 24.56 7.58
N ILE A 174 -1.27 25.85 7.56
CA ILE A 174 -1.50 26.66 8.75
C ILE A 174 -2.82 27.41 8.63
N ALA A 175 -3.56 27.50 9.73
CA ALA A 175 -4.76 28.33 9.85
C ALA A 175 -4.82 28.97 11.25
N ASP A 176 -5.47 30.12 11.36
CA ASP A 176 -5.78 30.76 12.64
C ASP A 176 -6.97 30.04 13.30
N LEU A 177 -6.78 29.56 14.54
CA LEU A 177 -7.81 28.89 15.31
C LEU A 177 -8.97 29.79 15.70
N ASN A 178 -8.75 31.10 15.79
CA ASN A 178 -9.77 32.10 16.08
C ASN A 178 -10.72 32.33 14.89
N ASP A 179 -10.28 31.98 13.68
CA ASP A 179 -11.14 31.97 12.51
C ASP A 179 -12.05 30.73 12.54
N LYS A 180 -13.35 30.97 12.70
CA LYS A 180 -14.37 29.92 12.66
C LYS A 180 -14.30 29.08 11.38
N LYS A 181 -13.96 29.69 10.24
CA LYS A 181 -13.92 29.00 8.94
C LYS A 181 -12.60 28.26 8.68
N LEU A 182 -11.56 28.47 9.49
CA LEU A 182 -10.21 27.92 9.29
C LEU A 182 -9.70 28.13 7.86
N ASN A 183 -9.42 29.39 7.48
CA ASN A 183 -8.78 29.65 6.19
C ASN A 183 -7.33 29.14 6.20
N PHE A 184 -7.07 28.03 5.49
CA PHE A 184 -5.74 27.43 5.42
C PHE A 184 -4.85 28.07 4.35
N SER A 185 -3.60 28.33 4.71
CA SER A 185 -2.49 28.62 3.78
C SER A 185 -1.45 27.52 3.83
N LYS A 186 -0.63 27.41 2.77
CA LYS A 186 0.48 26.45 2.72
C LYS A 186 1.73 27.09 3.31
N ILE A 187 2.47 26.33 4.10
CA ILE A 187 3.83 26.67 4.49
C ILE A 187 4.78 26.07 3.45
N ASP A 188 5.59 26.91 2.82
CA ASP A 188 6.61 26.47 1.88
C ASP A 188 7.80 25.90 2.67
N ILE A 189 7.94 24.57 2.64
CA ILE A 189 9.05 23.88 3.30
C ILE A 189 10.18 23.69 2.30
N HIS A 190 11.31 24.33 2.56
CA HIS A 190 12.53 24.15 1.77
C HIS A 190 12.99 22.69 1.74
N ALA A 191 13.71 22.31 0.69
CA ALA A 191 14.24 20.97 0.55
C ALA A 191 15.22 20.63 1.71
N GLY A 192 15.31 19.35 2.05
CA GLY A 192 16.26 18.87 3.05
C GLY A 192 17.70 19.04 2.59
N GLU A 193 18.63 19.16 3.53
CA GLU A 193 20.07 19.30 3.23
C GLU A 193 20.64 18.15 2.39
N ASP A 194 20.03 16.96 2.46
CA ASP A 194 20.37 15.75 1.73
C ASP A 194 19.53 15.52 0.46
N SER A 195 18.79 16.54 0.02
CA SER A 195 17.92 16.43 -1.17
C SER A 195 18.74 16.30 -2.46
N GLY A 196 18.74 15.08 -3.01
CA GLY A 196 19.38 14.76 -4.30
C GLY A 196 18.40 14.49 -5.43
N ASN A 197 18.95 14.28 -6.63
CA ASN A 197 18.19 13.84 -7.82
C ASN A 197 17.99 12.31 -7.89
N LYS A 198 18.14 11.61 -6.76
CA LYS A 198 18.01 10.16 -6.68
C LYS A 198 16.71 9.77 -5.98
N VAL A 199 16.18 8.61 -6.35
CA VAL A 199 15.02 7.99 -5.73
C VAL A 199 15.25 6.48 -5.65
N GLY A 200 14.75 5.86 -4.58
CA GLY A 200 14.86 4.41 -4.40
C GLY A 200 14.21 3.63 -5.55
N LEU A 201 14.92 2.61 -6.05
CA LEU A 201 14.47 1.75 -7.15
C LEU A 201 13.15 1.04 -6.81
N PHE A 202 12.93 0.68 -5.55
CA PHE A 202 11.65 0.16 -5.07
C PHE A 202 10.49 1.13 -5.35
N ARG A 203 10.63 2.42 -5.00
CA ARG A 203 9.60 3.45 -5.26
C ARG A 203 9.37 3.61 -6.76
N THR A 204 10.44 3.62 -7.56
CA THR A 204 10.35 3.69 -9.03
C THR A 204 9.56 2.52 -9.61
N ILE A 205 9.89 1.29 -9.22
CA ILE A 205 9.17 0.09 -9.68
C ILE A 205 7.71 0.12 -9.19
N TRP A 206 7.45 0.60 -7.98
CA TRP A 206 6.10 0.69 -7.42
C TRP A 206 5.20 1.66 -8.19
N VAL A 207 5.70 2.86 -8.53
CA VAL A 207 4.91 3.83 -9.32
C VAL A 207 4.72 3.38 -10.77
N ILE A 208 5.65 2.60 -11.33
CA ILE A 208 5.48 1.99 -12.66
C ILE A 208 4.44 0.88 -12.61
N HIS A 209 4.52 0.00 -11.60
CA HIS A 209 3.61 -1.14 -11.44
C HIS A 209 2.16 -0.71 -11.22
N SER A 210 1.94 0.29 -10.37
CA SER A 210 0.62 0.88 -10.09
C SER A 210 0.12 1.82 -11.18
N GLY A 211 1.01 2.29 -12.06
CA GLY A 211 0.72 3.33 -13.04
C GLY A 211 0.71 4.75 -12.48
N GLU A 212 1.00 4.94 -11.19
CA GLU A 212 1.08 6.25 -10.55
C GLU A 212 2.12 7.19 -11.15
N ILE A 213 3.11 6.65 -11.87
CA ILE A 213 4.16 7.42 -12.53
C ILE A 213 3.62 8.55 -13.43
N TYR A 214 2.43 8.35 -14.03
CA TYR A 214 1.72 9.34 -14.84
C TYR A 214 0.34 9.71 -14.26
N GLY A 215 0.19 9.62 -12.94
CA GLY A 215 -1.05 9.96 -12.24
C GLY A 215 -2.24 9.11 -12.71
N ILE A 216 -3.40 9.76 -12.93
CA ILE A 216 -4.64 9.06 -13.29
C ILE A 216 -4.57 8.35 -14.65
N ALA A 217 -3.88 8.92 -15.64
CA ALA A 217 -3.76 8.32 -16.96
C ALA A 217 -2.96 7.00 -16.91
N GLY A 218 -1.87 6.99 -16.15
CA GLY A 218 -1.08 5.78 -15.95
C GLY A 218 -1.83 4.71 -15.14
N LYS A 219 -2.59 5.10 -14.09
CA LYS A 219 -3.47 4.18 -13.35
C LYS A 219 -4.48 3.49 -14.27
N LEU A 220 -5.22 4.25 -15.08
CA LEU A 220 -6.21 3.71 -16.01
C LEU A 220 -5.59 2.77 -17.06
N LEU A 221 -4.36 3.04 -17.49
CA LEU A 221 -3.61 2.17 -18.38
C LEU A 221 -3.24 0.85 -17.69
N VAL A 222 -2.79 0.87 -16.44
CA VAL A 222 -2.54 -0.36 -15.66
C VAL A 222 -3.84 -1.12 -15.36
N ASP A 223 -4.96 -0.42 -15.13
CA ASP A 223 -6.26 -1.08 -14.97
C ASP A 223 -6.69 -1.79 -16.26
N LEU A 224 -6.47 -1.17 -17.42
CA LEU A 224 -6.68 -1.82 -18.72
C LEU A 224 -5.81 -3.07 -18.86
N VAL A 225 -4.55 -3.03 -18.39
CA VAL A 225 -3.67 -4.21 -18.36
C VAL A 225 -4.26 -5.32 -17.47
N GLY A 226 -4.79 -4.97 -16.29
CA GLY A 226 -5.51 -5.90 -15.41
C GLY A 226 -6.74 -6.51 -16.08
N LEU A 227 -7.55 -5.71 -16.77
CA LEU A 227 -8.70 -6.18 -17.55
C LEU A 227 -8.29 -7.11 -18.70
N ILE A 228 -7.16 -6.82 -19.36
CA ILE A 228 -6.59 -7.69 -20.38
C ILE A 228 -6.14 -9.02 -19.76
N PHE A 229 -5.45 -9.01 -18.61
CA PHE A 229 -5.09 -10.25 -17.89
C PHE A 229 -6.31 -11.10 -17.55
N ILE A 230 -7.38 -10.48 -17.05
CA ILE A 230 -8.66 -11.16 -16.77
C ILE A 230 -9.20 -11.78 -18.06
N PHE A 231 -9.31 -11.01 -19.13
CA PHE A 231 -9.84 -11.47 -20.40
C PHE A 231 -9.02 -12.63 -20.99
N ILE A 232 -7.70 -12.51 -21.09
CA ILE A 232 -6.84 -13.54 -21.68
C ILE A 232 -6.85 -14.82 -20.82
N THR A 233 -6.95 -14.69 -19.50
CA THR A 233 -7.02 -15.83 -18.59
C THR A 233 -8.36 -16.56 -18.74
N LEU A 234 -9.48 -15.84 -18.65
CA LEU A 234 -10.82 -16.42 -18.81
C LEU A 234 -11.03 -17.04 -20.20
N SER A 235 -10.57 -16.37 -21.25
CA SER A 235 -10.63 -16.90 -22.62
C SER A 235 -9.76 -18.15 -22.80
N GLY A 236 -8.60 -18.22 -22.13
CA GLY A 236 -7.74 -19.40 -22.10
C GLY A 236 -8.38 -20.61 -21.41
N ILE A 237 -8.98 -20.39 -20.22
CA ILE A 237 -9.75 -21.42 -19.50
C ILE A 237 -10.93 -21.88 -20.36
N PHE A 238 -11.69 -20.95 -20.94
CA PHE A 238 -12.83 -21.25 -21.79
C PHE A 238 -12.42 -22.11 -22.99
N TYR A 239 -11.34 -21.75 -23.69
CA TYR A 239 -10.81 -22.54 -24.81
C TYR A 239 -10.46 -23.97 -24.39
N TRP A 240 -9.89 -24.16 -23.20
CA TRP A 240 -9.58 -25.48 -22.66
C TRP A 240 -10.84 -26.29 -22.28
N LEU A 241 -11.88 -25.64 -21.77
CA LEU A 241 -13.14 -26.29 -21.38
C LEU A 241 -14.02 -26.69 -22.57
N VAL A 242 -13.99 -25.95 -23.68
CA VAL A 242 -14.88 -26.16 -24.84
C VAL A 242 -14.92 -27.62 -25.36
N PRO A 243 -13.81 -28.34 -25.55
CA PRO A 243 -13.84 -29.75 -25.98
C PRO A 243 -14.60 -30.66 -25.02
N HIS A 244 -14.58 -30.38 -23.71
CA HIS A 244 -15.30 -31.13 -22.69
C HIS A 244 -16.78 -30.74 -22.65
N LEU A 245 -17.08 -29.44 -22.81
CA LEU A 245 -18.45 -28.93 -22.88
C LEU A 245 -19.20 -29.46 -24.11
N LEU A 246 -18.57 -29.49 -25.28
CA LEU A 246 -19.17 -29.99 -26.52
C LEU A 246 -19.58 -31.47 -26.46
N LYS A 247 -19.00 -32.25 -25.54
CA LYS A 247 -19.40 -33.66 -25.31
C LYS A 247 -20.69 -33.79 -24.49
N ARG A 248 -21.07 -32.75 -23.72
CA ARG A 248 -22.19 -32.78 -22.76
C ARG A 248 -23.42 -31.99 -23.22
N VAL A 249 -23.31 -31.18 -24.26
CA VAL A 249 -24.34 -30.25 -24.71
C VAL A 249 -25.10 -30.78 -25.92
N LYS A 250 -26.41 -30.47 -26.02
CA LYS A 250 -27.29 -30.80 -27.16
C LYS A 250 -26.71 -30.29 -28.49
N GLU A 251 -26.96 -31.02 -29.58
CA GLU A 251 -26.42 -30.71 -30.91
C GLU A 251 -26.76 -29.29 -31.39
N SER A 252 -27.97 -28.82 -31.08
CA SER A 252 -28.46 -27.48 -31.44
C SER A 252 -27.60 -26.33 -30.88
N SER A 253 -27.01 -26.50 -29.69
CA SER A 253 -26.18 -25.46 -29.05
C SER A 253 -24.70 -25.56 -29.44
N LYS A 254 -24.24 -26.67 -30.04
CA LYS A 254 -22.83 -26.87 -30.39
C LYS A 254 -22.32 -25.85 -31.41
N SER A 255 -23.17 -25.43 -32.36
CA SER A 255 -22.81 -24.41 -33.36
C SER A 255 -22.47 -23.06 -32.72
N GLY A 256 -23.32 -22.61 -31.78
CA GLY A 256 -23.11 -21.37 -31.03
C GLY A 256 -21.82 -21.39 -30.22
N ILE A 257 -21.58 -22.48 -29.47
CA ILE A 257 -20.35 -22.67 -28.68
C ILE A 257 -19.10 -22.67 -29.57
N LYS A 258 -19.14 -23.35 -30.73
CA LYS A 258 -18.02 -23.33 -31.70
C LYS A 258 -17.77 -21.93 -32.28
N LYS A 259 -18.81 -21.13 -32.53
CA LYS A 259 -18.67 -19.73 -32.99
C LYS A 259 -18.04 -18.86 -31.90
N LEU A 260 -18.52 -18.95 -30.67
CA LEU A 260 -17.99 -18.22 -29.52
C LEU A 260 -16.54 -18.62 -29.23
N ASN A 261 -16.20 -19.90 -29.28
CA ASN A 261 -14.82 -20.37 -29.09
C ASN A 261 -13.85 -19.81 -30.14
N ARG A 262 -14.27 -19.76 -31.42
CA ARG A 262 -13.47 -19.13 -32.49
C ARG A 262 -13.27 -17.64 -32.24
N PHE A 263 -14.30 -16.94 -31.79
CA PHE A 263 -14.23 -15.52 -31.45
C PHE A 263 -13.31 -15.27 -30.24
N SER A 264 -13.52 -16.01 -29.15
CA SER A 264 -12.71 -15.96 -27.93
C SER A 264 -11.24 -16.23 -28.24
N LEU A 265 -10.92 -17.31 -28.96
CA LEU A 265 -9.55 -17.63 -29.34
C LEU A 265 -8.91 -16.57 -30.25
N LYS A 266 -9.68 -15.96 -31.17
CA LYS A 266 -9.18 -14.88 -32.03
C LYS A 266 -8.75 -13.68 -31.18
N TRP A 267 -9.56 -13.28 -30.22
CA TRP A 267 -9.26 -12.13 -29.36
C TRP A 267 -8.22 -12.44 -28.30
N HIS A 268 -8.20 -13.64 -27.72
CA HIS A 268 -7.14 -14.11 -26.84
C HIS A 268 -5.76 -13.94 -27.50
N ASN A 269 -5.62 -14.41 -28.74
CA ASN A 269 -4.37 -14.28 -29.49
C ASN A 269 -4.04 -12.82 -29.86
N ARG A 270 -5.02 -12.03 -30.31
CA ARG A 270 -4.80 -10.63 -30.71
C ARG A 270 -4.37 -9.77 -29.53
N LEU A 271 -5.14 -9.80 -28.44
CA LEU A 271 -4.85 -9.01 -27.26
C LEU A 271 -3.56 -9.48 -26.61
N GLY A 272 -3.37 -10.80 -26.43
CA GLY A 272 -2.14 -11.35 -25.87
C GLY A 272 -0.89 -10.93 -26.65
N TYR A 273 -0.95 -10.91 -27.99
CA TYR A 273 0.19 -10.45 -28.81
C TYR A 273 0.38 -8.93 -28.76
N TRP A 274 -0.68 -8.13 -28.92
CA TRP A 274 -0.58 -6.66 -28.94
C TRP A 274 -0.10 -6.08 -27.61
N SER A 275 -0.46 -6.71 -26.50
CA SER A 275 -0.13 -6.25 -25.15
C SER A 275 1.04 -7.01 -24.50
N VAL A 276 1.72 -7.92 -25.21
CA VAL A 276 2.74 -8.79 -24.58
C VAL A 276 3.83 -8.02 -23.84
N LEU A 277 4.29 -6.89 -24.38
CA LEU A 277 5.36 -6.10 -23.76
C LEU A 277 4.90 -5.46 -22.46
N ILE A 278 3.69 -4.90 -22.43
CA ILE A 278 3.16 -4.26 -21.22
C ILE A 278 2.74 -5.29 -20.17
N LEU A 279 2.18 -6.43 -20.58
CA LEU A 279 1.89 -7.55 -19.69
C LEU A 279 3.17 -8.10 -19.04
N LEU A 280 4.26 -8.22 -19.81
CA LEU A 280 5.57 -8.62 -19.30
C LEU A 280 6.11 -7.57 -18.32
N LEU A 281 6.06 -6.29 -18.67
CA LEU A 281 6.50 -5.21 -17.79
C LEU A 281 5.76 -5.25 -16.45
N THR A 282 4.44 -5.30 -16.45
CA THR A 282 3.61 -5.36 -15.23
C THR A 282 3.89 -6.62 -14.40
N SER A 283 4.10 -7.78 -15.05
CA SER A 283 4.44 -9.03 -14.34
C SER A 283 5.81 -8.96 -13.68
N ILE A 284 6.81 -8.41 -14.38
CA ILE A 284 8.17 -8.27 -13.87
C ILE A 284 8.19 -7.24 -12.75
N THR A 285 7.61 -6.06 -12.93
CA THR A 285 7.60 -5.03 -11.87
C THR A 285 6.89 -5.55 -10.61
N GLY A 286 5.74 -6.22 -10.74
CA GLY A 286 5.03 -6.80 -9.59
C GLY A 286 5.83 -7.86 -8.85
N MET A 287 6.54 -8.71 -9.59
CA MET A 287 7.43 -9.75 -9.02
C MET A 287 8.57 -9.15 -8.18
N PHE A 288 9.14 -8.02 -8.60
CA PHE A 288 10.24 -7.36 -7.90
C PHE A 288 9.79 -6.56 -6.67
N LEU A 289 8.50 -6.27 -6.52
CA LEU A 289 7.96 -5.59 -5.33
C LEU A 289 7.81 -6.52 -4.11
N ARG A 290 8.22 -7.79 -4.20
CA ARG A 290 8.16 -8.76 -3.10
C ARG A 290 9.43 -9.60 -2.97
N PRO A 291 9.80 -10.06 -1.77
CA PRO A 291 10.91 -10.98 -1.59
C PRO A 291 10.69 -12.29 -2.36
N PRO A 292 11.76 -12.97 -2.84
CA PRO A 292 13.16 -12.62 -2.64
C PRO A 292 13.67 -11.52 -3.58
N PHE A 293 12.98 -11.23 -4.68
CA PHE A 293 13.46 -10.28 -5.69
C PHE A 293 13.56 -8.84 -5.17
N LEU A 294 12.70 -8.43 -4.25
CA LEU A 294 12.77 -7.13 -3.57
C LEU A 294 14.15 -6.88 -2.94
N ILE A 295 14.80 -7.93 -2.40
CA ILE A 295 16.11 -7.79 -1.74
C ILE A 295 17.15 -7.25 -2.72
N SER A 296 17.07 -7.61 -4.00
CA SER A 296 18.02 -7.14 -5.02
C SER A 296 17.87 -5.66 -5.40
N ILE A 297 16.75 -5.04 -5.04
CA ILE A 297 16.44 -3.64 -5.39
C ILE A 297 16.23 -2.73 -4.17
N ALA A 298 16.18 -3.30 -2.95
CA ALA A 298 15.75 -2.59 -1.74
C ALA A 298 16.62 -1.36 -1.43
N ASN A 299 17.95 -1.50 -1.58
CA ASN A 299 18.93 -0.47 -1.27
C ASN A 299 19.48 0.23 -2.53
N ALA A 300 18.91 -0.05 -3.71
CA ALA A 300 19.34 0.55 -4.96
C ALA A 300 18.64 1.89 -5.19
N GLU A 301 19.37 2.88 -5.69
CA GLU A 301 18.83 4.19 -6.07
C GLU A 301 19.06 4.46 -7.57
N VAL A 302 18.12 5.16 -8.19
CA VAL A 302 18.20 5.59 -9.59
C VAL A 302 17.88 7.06 -9.71
N SER A 303 18.31 7.68 -10.79
CA SER A 303 17.93 9.07 -11.10
C SER A 303 16.42 9.18 -11.28
N LYS A 304 15.84 10.32 -10.87
CA LYS A 304 14.43 10.62 -11.12
C LYS A 304 14.12 10.57 -12.62
N ILE A 305 12.94 10.07 -12.96
CA ILE A 305 12.45 10.04 -14.34
C ILE A 305 11.81 11.40 -14.62
N ASN A 306 12.40 12.18 -15.52
CA ASN A 306 11.89 13.51 -15.88
C ASN A 306 10.43 13.44 -16.35
N TYR A 307 9.66 14.49 -16.05
CA TYR A 307 8.23 14.61 -16.44
C TYR A 307 7.33 13.49 -15.90
N SER A 308 7.65 12.96 -14.72
CA SER A 308 6.86 11.94 -14.05
C SER A 308 6.55 12.34 -12.60
N LYS A 309 5.71 11.56 -11.91
CA LYS A 309 5.44 11.75 -10.48
C LYS A 309 6.71 11.70 -9.59
N LEU A 310 7.80 11.13 -10.08
CA LEU A 310 9.08 11.10 -9.35
C LEU A 310 9.85 12.42 -9.45
N ASP A 311 9.48 13.28 -10.40
CA ASP A 311 10.08 14.59 -10.69
C ASP A 311 9.13 15.72 -10.25
N ASP A 312 8.61 15.60 -9.02
CA ASP A 312 7.73 16.62 -8.44
C ASP A 312 8.56 17.82 -7.95
N PRO A 313 8.16 19.08 -8.26
CA PRO A 313 8.81 20.27 -7.70
C PRO A 313 8.80 20.30 -6.18
N ASN A 314 7.78 19.71 -5.55
CA ASN A 314 7.74 19.51 -4.12
C ASN A 314 8.62 18.32 -3.71
N THR A 315 9.80 18.64 -3.16
CA THR A 315 10.77 17.64 -2.71
C THR A 315 10.25 16.72 -1.59
N TRP A 316 9.16 17.12 -0.92
CA TRP A 316 8.51 16.39 0.17
C TRP A 316 7.31 15.55 -0.28
N ASP A 317 7.06 15.41 -1.59
CA ASP A 317 5.92 14.63 -2.08
C ASP A 317 5.92 13.18 -1.55
N ASP A 318 4.84 12.86 -0.81
CA ASP A 318 4.59 11.61 -0.10
C ASP A 318 5.64 11.23 0.96
N LYS A 319 6.35 12.20 1.53
CA LYS A 319 7.44 11.98 2.50
C LYS A 319 7.08 12.26 3.95
N PHE A 320 6.17 13.18 4.26
CA PHE A 320 5.84 13.51 5.65
C PHE A 320 5.15 12.35 6.38
N ARG A 321 5.47 12.16 7.65
CA ARG A 321 4.98 11.07 8.50
C ARG A 321 4.42 11.56 9.83
N ASP A 322 5.07 12.53 10.47
CA ASP A 322 4.65 13.08 11.76
C ASP A 322 5.35 14.45 12.01
N LEU A 323 4.85 15.23 12.98
CA LEU A 323 5.34 16.56 13.33
C LEU A 323 5.18 16.83 14.83
N ILE A 324 6.22 17.36 15.46
CA ILE A 324 6.17 17.89 16.82
C ILE A 324 6.75 19.31 16.82
N TYR A 325 6.22 20.17 17.69
CA TYR A 325 6.88 21.41 18.07
C TYR A 325 7.44 21.28 19.48
N ASP A 326 8.73 21.53 19.65
CA ASP A 326 9.38 21.58 20.95
C ASP A 326 9.41 23.02 21.47
N GLU A 327 8.59 23.30 22.48
CA GLU A 327 8.48 24.63 23.13
C GLU A 327 9.77 25.09 23.84
N VAL A 328 10.59 24.15 24.33
CA VAL A 328 11.82 24.46 25.08
C VAL A 328 12.92 24.85 24.12
N LEU A 329 13.09 24.08 23.05
CA LEU A 329 14.07 24.34 21.99
C LEU A 329 13.57 25.33 20.94
N LYS A 330 12.28 25.69 20.96
CA LYS A 330 11.58 26.52 19.97
C LYS A 330 11.75 26.01 18.54
N ARG A 331 11.64 24.70 18.35
CA ARG A 331 12.00 23.99 17.12
C ARG A 331 10.88 23.08 16.64
N TYR A 332 10.68 23.00 15.32
CA TYR A 332 9.87 21.95 14.71
C TYR A 332 10.72 20.71 14.44
N ILE A 333 10.17 19.54 14.73
CA ILE A 333 10.78 18.25 14.42
C ILE A 333 9.84 17.48 13.50
N VAL A 334 10.36 17.12 12.34
CA VAL A 334 9.60 16.58 11.21
C VAL A 334 10.03 15.15 10.96
N GLY A 335 9.12 14.20 11.17
CA GLY A 335 9.32 12.81 10.77
C GLY A 335 8.98 12.62 9.29
N THR A 336 9.90 12.04 8.52
CA THR A 336 9.70 11.74 7.10
C THR A 336 10.05 10.29 6.76
N SER A 337 9.82 9.86 5.52
CA SER A 337 10.33 8.56 5.03
C SER A 337 11.84 8.46 4.95
N ASP A 338 12.52 9.60 4.86
CA ASP A 338 13.96 9.68 4.59
C ASP A 338 14.76 9.95 5.87
N GLY A 339 14.05 10.14 7.00
CA GLY A 339 14.59 10.42 8.32
C GLY A 339 13.81 11.50 9.06
N ILE A 340 14.34 11.89 10.21
CA ILE A 340 13.83 12.93 11.08
C ILE A 340 14.68 14.20 10.90
N TYR A 341 14.00 15.30 10.64
CA TYR A 341 14.58 16.61 10.37
C TYR A 341 14.10 17.63 11.40
N TYR A 342 14.73 18.80 11.42
CA TYR A 342 14.29 19.92 12.22
C TYR A 342 14.40 21.28 11.53
N SER A 343 13.63 22.24 12.03
CA SER A 343 13.73 23.67 11.71
C SER A 343 13.65 24.52 12.98
N ASP A 344 14.58 25.47 13.09
CA ASP A 344 14.69 26.43 14.20
C ASP A 344 14.05 27.80 13.88
N ASP A 345 13.58 27.98 12.65
CA ASP A 345 13.23 29.27 12.05
C ASP A 345 11.90 29.21 11.31
N GLU A 346 10.98 28.37 11.79
CA GLU A 346 9.63 28.22 11.24
C GLU A 346 9.61 27.90 9.75
N PHE A 347 10.50 27.00 9.33
CA PHE A 347 10.69 26.57 7.94
C PHE A 347 11.26 27.65 7.01
N GLY A 348 11.86 28.73 7.55
CA GLY A 348 12.50 29.79 6.78
C GLY A 348 13.81 29.37 6.08
N SER A 349 14.41 28.24 6.47
CA SER A 349 15.60 27.67 5.84
C SER A 349 15.45 26.18 5.56
N VAL A 350 16.49 25.61 4.93
CA VAL A 350 16.56 24.17 4.61
C VAL A 350 16.41 23.32 5.87
N LEU A 351 15.64 22.23 5.75
CA LEU A 351 15.48 21.28 6.84
C LEU A 351 16.80 20.56 7.12
N ARG A 352 17.24 20.62 8.37
CA ARG A 352 18.48 19.98 8.83
C ARG A 352 18.17 18.58 9.34
N LYS A 353 18.99 17.60 8.97
CA LYS A 353 18.77 16.21 9.36
C LYS A 353 19.44 15.96 10.71
N TYR A 354 18.77 15.22 11.59
CA TYR A 354 19.44 14.77 12.81
C TYR A 354 20.52 13.73 12.47
N SER A 355 21.73 13.90 13.01
CA SER A 355 22.84 12.98 12.75
C SER A 355 22.66 11.59 13.40
N VAL A 356 21.96 11.54 14.54
CA VAL A 356 21.66 10.31 15.28
C VAL A 356 20.15 10.21 15.41
N GLN A 357 19.57 9.13 14.90
CA GLN A 357 18.11 8.94 14.83
C GLN A 357 17.73 7.52 15.24
N PRO A 358 16.60 7.33 15.94
CA PRO A 358 16.09 6.00 16.24
C PRO A 358 15.69 5.27 14.94
N PRO A 359 15.72 3.93 14.92
CA PRO A 359 15.30 3.18 13.75
C PRO A 359 13.78 3.35 13.53
N VAL A 360 13.41 3.76 12.32
CA VAL A 360 12.03 3.93 11.90
C VAL A 360 11.75 3.00 10.72
N SER A 361 10.74 2.14 10.87
CA SER A 361 10.34 1.22 9.81
C SER A 361 9.87 1.97 8.55
N VAL A 362 9.86 1.30 7.40
CA VAL A 362 9.30 1.85 6.14
C VAL A 362 7.82 2.25 6.24
N MET A 363 7.09 1.73 7.23
CA MET A 363 5.70 2.10 7.52
C MET A 363 5.57 3.46 8.22
N GLY A 364 6.70 4.04 8.67
CA GLY A 364 6.78 5.34 9.30
C GLY A 364 6.67 5.30 10.83
N ILE A 365 6.57 6.50 11.40
CA ILE A 365 6.45 6.73 12.84
C ILE A 365 4.98 6.56 13.25
N ASN A 366 4.76 5.75 14.29
CA ASN A 366 3.44 5.50 14.86
C ASN A 366 3.26 6.20 16.22
N VAL A 367 4.34 6.40 16.95
CA VAL A 367 4.39 7.13 18.22
C VAL A 367 5.47 8.19 18.09
N PHE A 368 5.10 9.46 18.26
CA PHE A 368 6.05 10.55 18.33
C PHE A 368 5.59 11.52 19.41
N GLU A 369 6.19 11.40 20.60
CA GLU A 369 5.77 12.15 21.78
C GLU A 369 6.97 12.81 22.44
N LYS A 370 6.79 14.01 23.00
CA LYS A 370 7.81 14.66 23.82
C LYS A 370 7.78 14.09 25.24
N LEU A 371 8.94 13.79 25.82
CA LEU A 371 9.05 13.29 27.18
C LEU A 371 9.23 14.43 28.18
N ALA A 372 8.63 14.30 29.37
CA ALA A 372 8.75 15.30 30.45
C ALA A 372 10.19 15.45 30.96
N THR A 373 10.97 14.38 30.92
CA THR A 373 12.38 14.34 31.33
C THR A 373 13.34 14.94 30.31
N GLY A 374 12.83 15.46 29.19
CA GLY A 374 13.64 15.82 28.02
C GLY A 374 13.76 14.67 27.01
N GLY A 375 13.94 15.03 25.75
CA GLY A 375 13.95 14.10 24.61
C GLY A 375 12.55 13.68 24.13
N TYR A 376 12.52 12.63 23.32
CA TYR A 376 11.36 12.18 22.57
C TYR A 376 11.19 10.67 22.67
N LEU A 377 9.94 10.22 22.67
CA LEU A 377 9.58 8.82 22.50
C LEU A 377 9.22 8.59 21.04
N VAL A 378 9.96 7.71 20.37
CA VAL A 378 9.77 7.40 18.95
C VAL A 378 9.46 5.91 18.81
N GLY A 379 8.27 5.60 18.31
CA GLY A 379 7.80 4.23 18.08
C GLY A 379 7.46 3.98 16.62
N SER A 380 7.88 2.83 16.11
CA SER A 380 7.53 2.32 14.78
C SER A 380 7.46 0.80 14.80
N PHE A 381 7.23 0.16 13.65
CA PHE A 381 7.33 -1.30 13.56
C PHE A 381 8.75 -1.85 13.82
N SER A 382 9.75 -0.97 13.95
CA SER A 382 11.12 -1.33 14.36
C SER A 382 11.33 -1.34 15.88
N GLY A 383 10.34 -0.93 16.68
CA GLY A 383 10.43 -0.86 18.15
C GLY A 383 10.04 0.48 18.73
N LEU A 384 10.26 0.63 20.05
CA LEU A 384 10.02 1.86 20.80
C LEU A 384 11.34 2.34 21.41
N TYR A 385 11.69 3.60 21.17
CA TYR A 385 12.96 4.16 21.58
C TYR A 385 12.78 5.50 22.28
N GLN A 386 13.52 5.69 23.37
CA GLN A 386 13.75 7.01 23.93
C GLN A 386 14.93 7.64 23.21
N TRP A 387 14.73 8.84 22.70
CA TRP A 387 15.67 9.55 21.85
C TRP A 387 15.96 10.93 22.42
N ILE A 388 17.22 11.21 22.72
CA ILE A 388 17.71 12.51 23.18
C ILE A 388 18.73 12.98 22.14
N PRO A 389 18.29 13.68 21.07
CA PRO A 389 19.16 14.02 19.95
C PRO A 389 20.37 14.87 20.34
N GLU A 390 20.18 15.79 21.28
CA GLU A 390 21.17 16.76 21.76
C GLU A 390 22.33 16.05 22.48
N GLU A 391 22.04 14.94 23.15
CA GLU A 391 23.03 14.09 23.83
C GLU A 391 23.50 12.92 22.95
N ARG A 392 22.94 12.77 21.73
CA ARG A 392 23.19 11.64 20.83
C ARG A 392 22.84 10.28 21.43
N ILE A 393 21.85 10.24 22.31
CA ILE A 393 21.41 9.02 23.00
C ILE A 393 20.17 8.45 22.32
N ILE A 394 20.22 7.15 22.02
CA ILE A 394 19.06 6.33 21.66
C ILE A 394 19.06 5.15 22.62
N MET A 395 17.97 4.98 23.37
CA MET A 395 17.78 3.85 24.28
C MET A 395 16.56 3.07 23.86
N ASP A 396 16.70 1.75 23.74
CA ASP A 396 15.55 0.87 23.59
C ASP A 396 14.69 0.95 24.86
N TYR A 397 13.39 1.19 24.66
CA TYR A 397 12.50 1.49 25.78
C TYR A 397 12.31 0.29 26.73
N PHE A 398 12.45 -0.94 26.24
CA PHE A 398 12.20 -2.15 27.03
C PHE A 398 13.45 -2.65 27.73
N THR A 399 14.53 -2.81 26.97
CA THR A 399 15.81 -3.33 27.49
C THR A 399 16.58 -2.28 28.30
N LYS A 400 16.27 -0.99 28.10
CA LYS A 400 17.00 0.16 28.66
C LYS A 400 18.47 0.20 28.24
N LEU A 401 18.84 -0.57 27.21
CA LEU A 401 20.18 -0.57 26.66
C LEU A 401 20.30 0.49 25.56
N PRO A 402 21.49 1.11 25.40
CA PRO A 402 21.77 1.94 24.24
C PRO A 402 21.56 1.14 22.95
N TYR A 403 20.87 1.74 21.98
CA TYR A 403 20.75 1.17 20.65
C TYR A 403 21.98 1.52 19.82
N ASP A 404 22.70 0.50 19.37
CA ASP A 404 23.84 0.68 18.46
C ASP A 404 23.37 0.65 17.01
N VAL A 405 23.52 1.79 16.32
CA VAL A 405 23.15 1.96 14.90
C VAL A 405 23.92 1.00 13.99
N SER A 406 25.10 0.52 14.40
CA SER A 406 25.91 -0.44 13.63
C SER A 406 25.38 -1.88 13.68
N SER A 407 24.45 -2.18 14.59
CA SER A 407 23.89 -3.52 14.81
C SER A 407 22.62 -3.83 14.02
N GLN A 408 22.39 -3.16 12.88
CA GLN A 408 21.22 -3.42 12.01
C GLN A 408 21.17 -4.88 11.55
N ASP A 409 20.46 -5.72 12.33
CA ASP A 409 19.94 -6.98 11.85
C ASP A 409 18.99 -6.69 10.69
N GLY A 410 19.18 -7.37 9.55
CA GLY A 410 18.49 -7.10 8.30
C GLY A 410 16.96 -7.29 8.29
N SER A 411 16.31 -7.41 9.45
CA SER A 411 14.85 -7.44 9.59
C SER A 411 14.29 -6.01 9.61
N PRO A 412 13.32 -5.66 8.75
CA PRO A 412 12.65 -4.36 8.79
C PRO A 412 11.70 -4.20 9.99
N PHE A 413 11.51 -5.26 10.78
CA PHE A 413 10.66 -5.32 11.98
C PHE A 413 11.51 -5.61 13.21
N GLY A 414 11.27 -4.84 14.28
CA GLY A 414 11.82 -5.11 15.61
C GLY A 414 11.01 -6.19 16.32
N ALA A 415 11.51 -6.64 17.48
CA ALA A 415 10.81 -7.65 18.30
C ALA A 415 9.40 -7.20 18.70
N ILE A 416 9.16 -5.89 18.79
CA ILE A 416 7.85 -5.28 19.07
C ILE A 416 7.52 -4.32 17.94
N SER A 417 6.43 -4.59 17.23
CA SER A 417 5.92 -3.81 16.11
C SER A 417 4.96 -2.73 16.60
N VAL A 418 5.51 -1.65 17.16
CA VAL A 418 4.73 -0.57 17.78
C VAL A 418 3.78 0.09 16.77
N SER A 419 2.49 -0.01 17.05
CA SER A 419 1.41 0.55 16.24
C SER A 419 0.66 1.70 16.91
N GLY A 420 0.78 1.82 18.24
CA GLY A 420 0.19 2.90 19.02
C GLY A 420 0.71 2.95 20.44
N PHE A 421 0.38 4.04 21.13
CA PHE A 421 0.73 4.26 22.53
C PHE A 421 -0.32 5.17 23.17
N ILE A 422 -0.73 4.83 24.39
CA ILE A 422 -1.55 5.67 25.26
C ILE A 422 -0.83 5.73 26.59
N GLY A 423 -0.55 6.92 27.11
CA GLY A 423 0.03 7.00 28.43
C GLY A 423 0.29 8.41 28.90
N ASN A 424 0.19 8.60 30.21
CA ASN A 424 0.70 9.78 30.90
C ASN A 424 2.06 9.46 31.52
N PRO A 425 3.01 10.40 31.60
CA PRO A 425 4.31 10.19 32.23
C PRO A 425 4.24 9.57 33.63
N ASP A 426 3.24 9.97 34.43
CA ASP A 426 3.07 9.54 35.84
C ASP A 426 1.93 8.52 36.05
N GLY A 427 1.29 8.06 34.97
CA GLY A 427 0.08 7.23 35.03
C GLY A 427 0.23 5.85 34.39
N ASN A 428 -0.91 5.20 34.12
CA ASN A 428 -0.92 3.98 33.32
C ASN A 428 -0.48 4.30 31.88
N GLN A 429 0.35 3.43 31.34
CA GLN A 429 0.91 3.48 30.01
C GLN A 429 0.64 2.15 29.31
N PHE A 430 0.10 2.21 28.11
CA PHE A 430 -0.26 1.08 27.28
C PHE A 430 0.38 1.25 25.90
N LEU A 431 1.13 0.25 25.49
CA LEU A 431 1.62 0.12 24.14
C LEU A 431 0.65 -0.74 23.33
N PHE A 432 0.54 -0.48 22.03
CA PHE A 432 -0.20 -1.34 21.12
C PHE A 432 0.75 -1.93 20.08
N ASP A 433 1.06 -3.21 20.22
CA ASP A 433 1.76 -4.01 19.21
C ASP A 433 0.81 -4.37 18.05
N TYR A 434 1.33 -4.40 16.83
CA TYR A 434 0.53 -4.72 15.65
C TYR A 434 -0.05 -6.15 15.66
N THR A 435 0.66 -7.12 16.21
CA THR A 435 0.30 -8.55 16.22
C THR A 435 -0.34 -8.94 17.54
N ASP A 436 0.32 -8.60 18.65
CA ASP A 436 -0.07 -9.03 20.01
C ASP A 436 -1.06 -8.07 20.67
N GLY A 437 -1.18 -6.85 20.13
CA GLY A 437 -2.15 -5.86 20.61
C GLY A 437 -1.69 -5.12 21.86
N ALA A 438 -2.61 -4.87 22.79
CA ALA A 438 -2.37 -4.02 23.95
C ALA A 438 -1.44 -4.66 24.98
N ILE A 439 -0.38 -3.95 25.37
CA ILE A 439 0.63 -4.35 26.34
C ILE A 439 0.70 -3.26 27.41
N GLY A 440 0.44 -3.62 28.67
CA GLY A 440 0.61 -2.72 29.82
C GLY A 440 2.08 -2.48 30.13
N LEU A 441 2.47 -1.23 30.37
CA LEU A 441 3.83 -0.83 30.72
C LEU A 441 3.92 -0.38 32.18
N GLY A 442 5.07 -0.64 32.81
CA GLY A 442 5.34 -0.22 34.19
C GLY A 442 4.38 -0.89 35.20
N LYS A 443 3.64 -0.07 35.96
CA LYS A 443 2.63 -0.55 36.93
C LYS A 443 1.24 -0.75 36.32
N SER A 444 1.11 -0.56 35.01
CA SER A 444 -0.18 -0.70 34.33
C SER A 444 -0.61 -2.16 34.33
N GLY A 445 -1.87 -2.40 34.65
CA GLY A 445 -2.48 -3.72 34.51
C GLY A 445 -2.69 -4.12 33.05
N MET A 446 -3.49 -5.16 32.84
CA MET A 446 -3.96 -5.52 31.50
C MET A 446 -4.90 -4.44 30.96
N PHE A 447 -4.75 -4.09 29.68
CA PHE A 447 -5.74 -3.26 29.01
C PHE A 447 -7.07 -4.04 28.88
N PRO A 448 -8.24 -3.38 29.02
CA PRO A 448 -9.51 -4.10 28.96
C PRO A 448 -9.72 -4.84 27.65
N GLN A 449 -10.49 -5.93 27.71
CA GLN A 449 -10.85 -6.69 26.52
C GLN A 449 -11.66 -5.82 25.55
N MET A 450 -11.42 -6.02 24.25
CA MET A 450 -12.12 -5.29 23.20
C MET A 450 -13.62 -5.61 23.22
N PRO A 451 -14.51 -4.61 23.41
CA PRO A 451 -15.94 -4.87 23.47
C PRO A 451 -16.48 -5.46 22.16
N VAL A 452 -17.46 -6.35 22.28
CA VAL A 452 -18.08 -7.07 21.14
C VAL A 452 -18.68 -6.09 20.12
N GLU A 453 -19.21 -4.95 20.57
CA GLU A 453 -19.76 -3.93 19.68
C GLU A 453 -18.67 -3.32 18.77
N ILE A 454 -17.49 -3.02 19.32
CA ILE A 454 -16.36 -2.49 18.56
C ILE A 454 -15.92 -3.51 17.51
N ILE A 455 -15.80 -4.79 17.88
CA ILE A 455 -15.41 -5.86 16.96
C ILE A 455 -16.41 -5.95 15.79
N LYS A 456 -17.72 -5.93 16.07
CA LYS A 456 -18.77 -5.97 15.04
C LYS A 456 -18.76 -4.75 14.12
N LYS A 457 -18.43 -3.57 14.65
CA LYS A 457 -18.37 -2.31 13.89
C LYS A 457 -17.00 -2.02 13.25
N SER A 458 -16.04 -2.93 13.37
CA SER A 458 -14.67 -2.76 12.85
C SER A 458 -14.32 -3.82 11.79
N PRO A 459 -14.99 -3.83 10.63
CA PRO A 459 -14.61 -4.71 9.53
C PRO A 459 -13.25 -4.29 8.92
N ILE A 460 -12.81 -5.00 7.89
CA ILE A 460 -11.63 -4.60 7.11
C ILE A 460 -12.08 -3.99 5.78
N SER A 461 -11.43 -2.93 5.30
CA SER A 461 -11.84 -2.30 4.04
C SER A 461 -11.63 -3.26 2.86
N LEU A 462 -12.44 -3.11 1.81
CA LEU A 462 -12.26 -3.85 0.56
C LEU A 462 -10.88 -3.59 -0.04
N TRP A 463 -10.35 -2.36 0.11
CA TRP A 463 -8.99 -2.03 -0.33
C TRP A 463 -7.93 -2.80 0.45
N ASN A 464 -8.00 -2.84 1.80
CA ASN A 464 -7.04 -3.61 2.61
C ASN A 464 -7.16 -5.11 2.28
N THR A 465 -8.38 -5.64 2.15
CA THR A 465 -8.60 -7.04 1.76
C THR A 465 -7.99 -7.34 0.39
N SER A 466 -8.15 -6.43 -0.56
CA SER A 466 -7.53 -6.53 -1.88
C SER A 466 -6.01 -6.49 -1.80
N GLN A 467 -5.45 -5.68 -0.90
CA GLN A 467 -4.01 -5.68 -0.61
C GLN A 467 -3.54 -7.03 -0.06
N GLU A 468 -4.25 -7.64 0.88
CA GLU A 468 -3.92 -8.98 1.40
C GLU A 468 -3.94 -10.05 0.29
N ILE A 469 -4.92 -9.99 -0.61
CA ILE A 469 -5.02 -10.88 -1.77
C ILE A 469 -3.88 -10.63 -2.75
N HIS A 470 -3.67 -9.38 -3.17
CA HIS A 470 -2.68 -9.00 -4.18
C HIS A 470 -1.25 -9.33 -3.77
N THR A 471 -0.99 -9.30 -2.46
CA THR A 471 0.35 -9.52 -1.89
C THR A 471 0.57 -10.97 -1.47
N GLY A 472 -0.44 -11.82 -1.60
CA GLY A 472 -0.41 -13.22 -1.21
C GLY A 472 -0.53 -13.47 0.30
N ARG A 473 -0.53 -12.42 1.14
CA ARG A 473 -0.63 -12.52 2.61
C ARG A 473 -1.90 -13.22 3.09
N ILE A 474 -2.99 -13.10 2.33
CA ILE A 474 -4.24 -13.79 2.67
C ILE A 474 -4.09 -15.32 2.77
N TRP A 475 -3.02 -15.90 2.20
CA TRP A 475 -2.75 -17.33 2.23
C TRP A 475 -1.78 -17.76 3.35
N ASP A 476 -1.34 -16.83 4.20
CA ASP A 476 -0.46 -17.11 5.34
C ASP A 476 -1.03 -18.20 6.27
N PHE A 477 -2.34 -18.17 6.53
CA PHE A 477 -2.99 -19.19 7.36
C PHE A 477 -2.84 -20.64 6.83
N LEU A 478 -2.63 -20.81 5.52
CA LEU A 478 -2.51 -22.11 4.87
C LEU A 478 -1.05 -22.51 4.62
N LEU A 479 -0.21 -21.54 4.25
CA LEU A 479 1.16 -21.79 3.78
C LEU A 479 2.22 -21.36 4.79
N GLY A 480 1.83 -20.70 5.88
CA GLY A 480 2.74 -20.03 6.81
C GLY A 480 3.69 -19.08 6.06
N PRO A 481 4.95 -18.92 6.52
CA PRO A 481 5.94 -18.03 5.92
C PRO A 481 6.19 -18.24 4.42
N PHE A 482 5.87 -19.41 3.87
CA PHE A 482 6.00 -19.69 2.43
C PHE A 482 5.02 -18.90 1.56
N TYR A 483 3.99 -18.23 2.12
CA TYR A 483 3.09 -17.36 1.36
C TYR A 483 3.85 -16.29 0.55
N ILE A 484 5.01 -15.86 1.05
CA ILE A 484 5.88 -14.85 0.42
C ILE A 484 6.25 -15.25 -1.02
N LEU A 485 6.31 -16.55 -1.31
CA LEU A 485 6.66 -17.07 -2.63
C LEU A 485 5.52 -17.02 -3.66
N ILE A 486 4.26 -16.80 -3.25
CA ILE A 486 3.11 -16.81 -4.16
C ILE A 486 3.26 -15.76 -5.26
N VAL A 487 3.61 -14.52 -4.90
CA VAL A 487 3.76 -13.41 -5.86
C VAL A 487 4.94 -13.67 -6.81
N PRO A 488 6.17 -13.98 -6.34
CA PRO A 488 7.29 -14.35 -7.20
C PRO A 488 7.00 -15.51 -8.16
N LEU A 489 6.41 -16.60 -7.65
CA LEU A 489 6.12 -17.78 -8.47
C LEU A 489 5.05 -17.48 -9.52
N THR A 490 4.02 -16.73 -9.16
CA THR A 490 2.99 -16.28 -10.11
C THR A 490 3.57 -15.32 -11.15
N GLY A 491 4.50 -14.44 -10.76
CA GLY A 491 5.22 -13.55 -11.66
C GLY A 491 6.08 -14.32 -12.68
N LEU A 492 6.91 -15.25 -12.21
CA LEU A 492 7.72 -16.13 -13.07
C LEU A 492 6.84 -16.97 -14.00
N ALA A 493 5.76 -17.55 -13.48
CA ALA A 493 4.80 -18.30 -14.26
C ALA A 493 4.14 -17.41 -15.32
N SER A 494 3.75 -16.18 -14.98
CA SER A 494 3.14 -15.23 -15.92
C SER A 494 4.10 -14.87 -17.04
N VAL A 495 5.37 -14.57 -16.73
CA VAL A 495 6.42 -14.35 -17.74
C VAL A 495 6.56 -15.56 -18.66
N LEU A 496 6.64 -16.77 -18.10
CA LEU A 496 6.70 -18.01 -18.87
C LEU A 496 5.47 -18.18 -19.78
N ILE A 497 4.27 -17.98 -19.26
CA ILE A 497 3.00 -18.11 -20.00
C ILE A 497 2.94 -17.11 -21.16
N LEU A 498 3.33 -15.85 -20.93
CA LEU A 498 3.34 -14.79 -21.93
C LEU A 498 4.36 -15.07 -23.04
N VAL A 499 5.59 -15.41 -22.68
CA VAL A 499 6.67 -15.73 -23.64
C VAL A 499 6.30 -16.98 -24.46
N THR A 500 5.87 -18.05 -23.79
CA THR A 500 5.48 -19.29 -24.49
C THR A 500 4.23 -19.10 -25.34
N GLY A 501 3.25 -18.32 -24.89
CA GLY A 501 2.06 -17.97 -25.66
C GLY A 501 2.39 -17.18 -26.93
N PHE A 502 3.26 -16.17 -26.81
CA PHE A 502 3.76 -15.40 -27.95
C PHE A 502 4.39 -16.30 -29.01
N PHE A 503 5.34 -17.16 -28.62
CA PHE A 503 6.02 -18.05 -29.57
C PHE A 503 5.10 -19.15 -30.13
N ALA A 504 4.17 -19.66 -29.33
CA ALA A 504 3.16 -20.63 -29.77
C ALA A 504 2.27 -20.07 -30.90
N TRP A 505 2.01 -18.77 -30.90
CA TRP A 505 1.26 -18.07 -31.95
C TRP A 505 2.16 -17.62 -33.12
N TRP A 506 3.32 -17.02 -32.82
CA TRP A 506 4.24 -16.41 -33.79
C TRP A 506 4.81 -17.43 -34.78
N ILE A 507 5.21 -18.62 -34.30
CA ILE A 507 5.84 -19.64 -35.15
C ILE A 507 4.90 -20.09 -36.28
N PRO A 508 3.64 -20.52 -36.01
CA PRO A 508 2.68 -20.84 -37.06
C PRO A 508 2.33 -19.64 -37.96
N TYR A 509 2.17 -18.45 -37.38
CA TYR A 509 1.86 -17.24 -38.14
C TYR A 509 2.94 -16.93 -39.19
N ARG A 510 4.21 -16.94 -38.79
CA ARG A 510 5.36 -16.73 -39.69
C ARG A 510 5.49 -17.81 -40.76
N ARG A 511 5.13 -19.07 -40.45
CA ARG A 511 5.09 -20.16 -41.46
C ARG A 511 4.03 -19.88 -42.53
N LYS A 512 2.82 -19.48 -42.12
CA LYS A 512 1.73 -19.15 -43.06
C LYS A 512 2.08 -17.96 -43.96
N THR A 513 2.68 -16.91 -43.40
CA THR A 513 3.07 -15.72 -44.19
C THR A 513 4.22 -16.00 -45.15
N LYS A 514 5.24 -16.78 -44.75
CA LYS A 514 6.31 -17.23 -45.65
C LYS A 514 5.78 -18.09 -46.79
N ASN A 515 4.91 -19.05 -46.50
CA ASN A 515 4.31 -19.90 -47.54
C ASN A 515 3.41 -19.09 -48.49
N LYS A 516 2.71 -18.07 -47.97
CA LYS A 516 1.91 -17.16 -48.80
C LYS A 516 2.81 -16.31 -49.72
N LYS A 517 3.90 -15.72 -49.20
CA LYS A 517 4.88 -14.97 -50.00
C LYS A 517 5.56 -15.84 -51.06
N SER A 518 5.96 -17.07 -50.71
CA SER A 518 6.55 -18.02 -51.66
C SER A 518 5.58 -18.39 -52.79
N LYS A 519 4.29 -18.60 -52.49
CA LYS A 519 3.24 -18.83 -53.49
C LYS A 519 2.97 -17.60 -54.37
N THR A 520 3.05 -16.39 -53.83
CA THR A 520 2.91 -15.16 -54.62
C THR A 520 4.08 -14.94 -55.57
N ILE A 521 5.32 -15.24 -55.14
CA ILE A 521 6.53 -15.14 -55.99
C ILE A 521 6.52 -16.18 -57.12
N THR A 522 6.06 -17.41 -56.86
CA THR A 522 5.92 -18.45 -57.90
C THR A 522 4.79 -18.15 -58.88
N ALA A 523 3.75 -17.43 -58.45
CA ALA A 523 2.66 -17.00 -59.33
C ALA A 523 3.01 -15.76 -60.19
N SER A 524 4.04 -15.00 -59.82
CA SER A 524 4.48 -13.79 -60.54
C SER A 524 5.67 -13.98 -61.47
N GLN A 525 6.22 -15.20 -61.59
CA GLN A 525 7.22 -15.48 -62.63
C GLN A 525 6.50 -15.69 -63.97
N PRO A 526 6.86 -14.93 -65.03
CA PRO A 526 6.32 -15.19 -66.35
C PRO A 526 6.72 -16.60 -66.76
N LYS A 527 5.74 -17.39 -67.23
CA LYS A 527 6.04 -18.64 -67.93
C LYS A 527 6.88 -18.26 -69.14
N LEU A 528 8.17 -18.57 -69.10
CA LEU A 528 9.01 -18.52 -70.29
C LEU A 528 8.39 -19.50 -71.32
N PRO A 529 8.28 -19.08 -72.59
CA PRO A 529 7.62 -19.86 -73.64
C PRO A 529 8.28 -21.22 -73.88
#